data_AF-A0A535QSA3-F1
#
_entry.id   AF-A0A535QSA3-F1
#
_cell.length_a   1.000
_cell.length_b   1.000
_cell.length_c   1.000
_cell.angle_alpha   90.00
_cell.angle_beta   90.00
_cell.angle_gamma   90.00
#
_symmetry.space_group_name_H-M   'P 1'
#
loop_
_entity.id
_entity.type
_entity.pdbx_description
1 polymer ?
#
loop_
_entity_poly.entity_id
_entity_poly.type
_entity_poly.pdbx_seq_one_letter_code
_entity_poly.pdbx_strand_id
1 'polypeptide(L)'
;MTTLEQALEGSTPLAQKVRAGGPYRTAAQLIAQMRASLPTLTDEEKVATLNAHPRIGEDPQRLSTRSLKEQGADQHPELDRLNAEYEQRFGFRFVVFVNR
;
A
#
# COMPACT_ATOMS: atom_id res chain seq x y z
N MET A 1 9.55 -14.87 -6.31
CA MET A 1 8.91 -14.80 -4.98
C MET A 1 8.68 -13.34 -4.65
N THR A 2 7.51 -12.97 -4.13
CA THR A 2 7.21 -11.58 -3.74
C THR A 2 7.94 -11.26 -2.44
N THR A 3 8.71 -10.18 -2.44
CA THR A 3 9.39 -9.65 -1.25
C THR A 3 8.42 -8.88 -0.35
N LEU A 4 8.82 -8.62 0.91
CA LEU A 4 8.03 -7.83 1.85
C LEU A 4 7.79 -6.40 1.32
N GLU A 5 8.82 -5.82 0.74
CA GLU A 5 8.80 -4.47 0.17
C GLU A 5 7.86 -4.41 -1.03
N GLN A 6 7.88 -5.43 -1.90
CA GLN A 6 6.91 -5.54 -3.00
C GLN A 6 5.47 -5.82 -2.54
N ALA A 7 5.29 -6.33 -1.32
CA ALA A 7 3.96 -6.58 -0.76
C ALA A 7 3.34 -5.35 -0.10
N LEU A 8 4.15 -4.37 0.28
CA LEU A 8 3.74 -3.20 1.05
C LEU A 8 4.15 -1.88 0.39
N GLU A 9 4.34 -1.88 -0.93
CA GLU A 9 4.72 -0.71 -1.73
C GLU A 9 5.96 0.03 -1.17
N GLY A 10 6.98 -0.74 -0.77
CA GLY A 10 8.28 -0.25 -0.31
C GLY A 10 8.57 -0.47 1.18
N SER A 11 9.47 0.34 1.74
CA SER A 11 9.91 0.27 3.14
C SER A 11 9.01 1.09 4.07
N THR A 12 7.70 0.81 4.04
CA THR A 12 6.70 1.47 4.90
C THR A 12 6.92 1.18 6.39
N PRO A 13 6.34 1.98 7.30
CA PRO A 13 6.40 1.69 8.74
C PRO A 13 5.96 0.26 9.08
N LEU A 14 4.88 -0.24 8.45
CA LEU A 14 4.47 -1.63 8.59
C LEU A 14 5.55 -2.60 8.10
N ALA A 15 6.12 -2.37 6.92
CA ALA A 15 7.20 -3.21 6.39
C ALA A 15 8.42 -3.25 7.32
N GLN A 16 8.79 -2.11 7.90
CA GLN A 16 9.92 -2.02 8.84
C GLN A 16 9.66 -2.81 10.12
N LYS A 17 8.48 -2.65 10.74
CA LYS A 17 8.12 -3.41 11.96
C LYS A 17 8.02 -4.91 11.70
N VAL A 18 7.45 -5.32 10.56
CA VAL A 18 7.40 -6.73 10.15
C VAL A 18 8.81 -7.26 9.90
N ARG A 19 9.68 -6.52 9.22
CA ARG A 19 11.07 -6.93 8.99
C ARG A 19 11.86 -7.11 10.30
N ALA A 20 11.62 -6.25 11.29
CA ALA A 20 12.25 -6.33 12.61
C ALA A 20 11.81 -7.56 13.43
N GLY A 21 10.64 -8.15 13.13
CA GLY A 21 10.12 -9.34 13.80
C GLY A 21 10.81 -10.65 13.40
N GLY A 22 11.71 -10.61 12.43
CA GLY A 22 12.66 -11.70 12.14
C GLY A 22 12.54 -12.29 10.73
N PRO A 23 13.31 -13.36 10.45
CA PRO A 23 13.10 -14.13 9.24
C PRO A 23 11.84 -15.01 9.37
N TYR A 24 10.96 -14.94 8.38
CA TYR A 24 9.77 -15.80 8.25
C TYR A 24 10.06 -16.95 7.30
N ARG A 25 9.72 -18.17 7.71
CA ARG A 25 9.96 -19.38 6.88
C ARG A 25 8.80 -19.66 5.92
N THR A 26 7.62 -19.11 6.20
CA THR A 26 6.43 -19.28 5.36
C THR A 26 5.68 -17.97 5.16
N ALA A 27 4.92 -17.88 4.07
CA ALA A 27 4.04 -16.74 3.82
C ALA A 27 2.97 -16.57 4.92
N ALA A 28 2.47 -17.67 5.50
CA ALA A 28 1.51 -17.63 6.60
C ALA A 28 2.11 -16.96 7.85
N GLN A 29 3.37 -17.25 8.18
CA GLN A 29 4.07 -16.58 9.29
C GLN A 29 4.24 -15.09 9.03
N LEU A 30 4.61 -14.72 7.79
CA LEU A 30 4.72 -13.31 7.40
C LEU A 30 3.38 -12.57 7.52
N ILE A 31 2.30 -13.15 7.00
CA ILE A 31 0.95 -12.56 7.06
C ILE A 31 0.46 -12.46 8.52
N ALA A 32 0.71 -13.49 9.33
CA ALA A 32 0.37 -13.46 10.75
C ALA A 32 1.11 -12.32 11.47
N GLN A 33 2.40 -12.13 11.17
CA GLN A 33 3.14 -10.98 11.69
C GLN A 33 2.56 -9.65 11.22
N MET A 34 2.27 -9.48 9.93
CA MET A 34 1.67 -8.25 9.40
C MET A 34 0.41 -7.88 10.19
N ARG A 35 -0.49 -8.85 10.42
CA ARG A 35 -1.71 -8.65 11.23
C ARG A 35 -1.40 -8.30 12.68
N ALA A 36 -0.43 -8.96 13.31
CA ALA A 36 -0.03 -8.70 14.68
C ALA A 36 0.65 -7.32 14.86
N SER A 37 1.31 -6.80 13.81
CA SER A 37 1.94 -5.49 13.82
C SER A 37 0.94 -4.34 13.63
N LEU A 38 -0.17 -4.53 12.91
CA LEU A 38 -1.18 -3.48 12.70
C LEU A 38 -1.63 -2.70 13.97
N PRO A 39 -1.98 -3.35 15.09
CA PRO A 39 -2.38 -2.64 16.31
C PRO A 39 -1.24 -1.87 17.00
N THR A 40 0.02 -2.10 16.61
CA THR A 40 1.20 -1.42 17.19
C THR A 40 1.65 -0.21 16.37
N LEU A 41 0.97 0.08 15.24
CA LEU A 41 1.22 1.29 14.47
C LEU A 41 0.52 2.48 15.15
N THR A 42 1.23 3.59 15.27
CA THR A 42 0.61 4.89 15.52
C THR A 42 -0.26 5.30 14.34
N ASP A 43 -1.17 6.25 14.53
CA ASP A 43 -2.00 6.73 13.42
C ASP A 43 -1.16 7.41 12.32
N GLU A 44 -0.07 8.07 12.69
CA GLU A 44 0.92 8.61 11.74
C GLU A 44 1.60 7.51 10.93
N GLU A 45 1.97 6.39 11.56
CA GLU A 45 2.57 5.24 10.88
C GLU A 45 1.56 4.55 9.95
N LYS A 46 0.27 4.49 10.34
CA LYS A 46 -0.80 4.00 9.47
C LYS A 46 -0.96 4.89 8.24
N VAL A 47 -1.05 6.20 8.45
CA VAL A 47 -1.13 7.20 7.37
C VAL A 47 0.07 7.10 6.43
N ALA A 48 1.29 7.04 6.96
CA ALA A 48 2.50 6.89 6.16
C ALA A 48 2.52 5.57 5.37
N THR A 49 2.00 4.47 5.95
CA THR A 49 1.85 3.19 5.25
C THR A 49 0.85 3.28 4.10
N LEU A 50 -0.30 3.95 4.30
CA LEU A 50 -1.28 4.17 3.25
C LEU A 50 -0.73 5.08 2.13
N ASN A 51 -0.07 6.17 2.50
CA ASN A 51 0.48 7.15 1.55
C ASN A 51 1.63 6.64 0.68
N ALA A 52 2.19 5.47 0.98
CA ALA A 52 3.17 4.83 0.09
C ALA A 52 2.53 4.25 -1.18
N HIS A 53 1.23 3.92 -1.15
CA HIS A 53 0.54 3.35 -2.31
C HIS A 53 0.32 4.42 -3.38
N PRO A 54 0.51 4.12 -4.68
CA PRO A 54 0.14 5.06 -5.73
C PRO A 54 -1.38 5.34 -5.71
N ARG A 55 -1.78 6.50 -6.23
CA ARG A 55 -3.20 6.81 -6.40
C ARG A 55 -3.82 5.87 -7.43
N ILE A 56 -5.11 5.55 -7.25
CA ILE A 56 -5.87 4.86 -8.28
C ILE A 56 -6.04 5.80 -9.48
N GLY A 57 -5.64 5.35 -10.66
CA GLY A 57 -5.63 6.14 -11.90
C GLY A 57 -4.36 6.94 -12.16
N GLU A 58 -3.31 6.78 -11.33
CA GLU A 58 -2.01 7.44 -11.54
C GLU A 58 -1.38 7.01 -12.88
N ASP A 59 -0.51 7.86 -13.43
CA ASP A 59 0.21 7.60 -14.68
C ASP A 59 0.87 6.20 -14.67
N PRO A 60 0.51 5.31 -15.61
CA PRO A 60 1.07 3.96 -15.72
C PRO A 60 2.60 3.91 -15.74
N GLN A 61 3.28 4.96 -16.23
CA GLN A 61 4.74 5.03 -16.26
C GLN A 61 5.35 5.25 -14.87
N ARG A 62 4.55 5.72 -13.90
CA ARG A 62 4.95 5.99 -12.52
C ARG A 62 4.59 4.85 -11.56
N LEU A 63 3.82 3.87 -12.04
CA LEU A 63 3.38 2.73 -11.25
C LEU A 63 4.47 1.66 -11.15
N SER A 64 4.50 0.95 -10.01
CA SER A 64 5.21 -0.33 -9.96
C SER A 64 4.54 -1.33 -10.91
N THR A 65 5.28 -2.32 -11.40
CA THR A 65 4.72 -3.40 -12.24
C THR A 65 3.51 -4.07 -11.58
N ARG A 66 3.49 -4.14 -10.24
CA ARG A 66 2.39 -4.75 -9.50
C ARG A 66 1.18 -3.84 -9.44
N SER A 67 1.37 -2.57 -9.06
CA SER A 67 0.26 -1.61 -8.99
C SER A 67 -0.36 -1.40 -10.37
N LEU A 68 0.42 -1.46 -11.46
CA LEU A 68 -0.07 -1.47 -12.84
C LEU A 68 -0.91 -2.72 -13.15
N LYS A 69 -0.47 -3.90 -12.70
CA LYS A 69 -1.25 -5.14 -12.86
C LYS A 69 -2.57 -5.09 -12.10
N GLU A 70 -2.58 -4.48 -10.92
CA GLU A 70 -3.76 -4.41 -10.05
C GLU A 70 -4.82 -3.43 -10.59
N GLN A 71 -4.44 -2.23 -11.04
CA GLN A 71 -5.41 -1.23 -11.51
C GLN A 71 -5.61 -1.21 -13.05
N GLY A 72 -4.65 -1.71 -13.83
CA GLY A 72 -4.62 -1.58 -15.28
C GLY A 72 -4.12 -0.21 -15.75
N ALA A 73 -4.16 0.02 -17.07
CA ALA A 73 -3.69 1.26 -17.70
C ALA A 73 -4.83 2.24 -18.05
N ASP A 74 -6.07 1.91 -17.66
CA ASP A 74 -7.24 2.73 -17.98
C ASP A 74 -7.16 4.06 -17.23
N GLN A 75 -7.24 5.16 -17.97
CA GLN A 75 -7.23 6.51 -17.42
C GLN A 75 -8.68 7.01 -17.31
N HIS A 76 -9.09 7.37 -16.10
CA HIS A 76 -10.40 7.97 -15.85
C HIS A 76 -10.19 9.38 -15.29
N PRO A 77 -10.46 10.45 -16.05
CA PRO A 77 -10.19 11.83 -15.62
C PRO A 77 -10.87 12.23 -14.30
N GLU A 78 -11.99 11.57 -13.97
CA GLU A 78 -12.71 11.82 -12.71
C GLU A 78 -11.93 11.37 -11.47
N LEU A 79 -11.01 10.40 -11.60
CA LEU A 79 -10.25 9.87 -10.48
C LEU A 79 -9.33 10.92 -9.85
N ASP A 80 -8.76 11.83 -10.64
CA ASP A 80 -7.91 12.89 -10.08
C ASP A 80 -8.70 13.80 -9.13
N ARG A 81 -9.91 14.21 -9.54
CA ARG A 81 -10.81 14.99 -8.70
C ARG A 81 -11.23 14.22 -7.45
N LEU A 82 -11.62 12.95 -7.60
CA LEU A 82 -12.09 12.12 -6.49
C LEU A 82 -10.97 11.81 -5.48
N ASN A 83 -9.75 11.53 -5.94
CA ASN A 83 -8.58 11.36 -5.07
C ASN A 83 -8.31 12.66 -4.28
N ALA A 84 -8.36 13.83 -4.94
CA ALA A 84 -8.14 15.12 -4.28
C ALA A 84 -9.21 15.41 -3.21
N GLU A 85 -10.49 15.17 -3.50
CA GLU A 85 -11.59 15.34 -2.53
C GLU A 85 -11.46 14.39 -1.33
N TYR A 86 -11.04 13.14 -1.57
CA TYR A 86 -10.79 12.17 -0.51
C TYR A 86 -9.61 12.62 0.38
N GLU A 87 -8.47 12.96 -0.23
CA GLU A 87 -7.27 13.40 0.48
C GLU A 87 -7.52 14.68 1.28
N GLN A 88 -8.29 15.63 0.75
CA GLN A 88 -8.68 16.84 1.47
C GLN A 88 -9.54 16.53 2.71
N ARG A 89 -10.43 15.54 2.62
CA ARG A 89 -11.35 15.18 3.70
C ARG A 89 -10.69 14.33 4.78
N PHE A 90 -9.81 13.39 4.40
CA PHE A 90 -9.30 12.36 5.30
C PHE A 90 -7.80 12.49 5.60
N GLY A 91 -7.03 13.23 4.80
CA GLY A 91 -5.62 13.51 5.03
C GLY A 91 -4.65 12.41 4.58
N PHE A 92 -5.12 11.40 3.84
CA PHE A 92 -4.29 10.31 3.30
C PHE A 92 -4.87 9.75 2.00
N ARG A 93 -4.05 9.01 1.25
CA ARG A 93 -4.42 8.42 -0.05
C ARG A 93 -5.56 7.41 0.11
N PHE A 94 -6.50 7.43 -0.84
CA PHE A 94 -7.50 6.39 -0.95
C PHE A 94 -6.86 5.07 -1.37
N VAL A 95 -7.01 4.03 -0.55
CA VAL A 95 -6.49 2.69 -0.83
C VAL A 95 -7.63 1.68 -0.75
N VAL A 96 -7.77 0.86 -1.78
CA VAL A 96 -8.74 -0.24 -1.86
C VAL A 96 -8.05 -1.45 -2.46
N PHE A 97 -8.47 -2.65 -2.07
CA PHE A 97 -7.97 -3.88 -2.67
C PHE A 97 -8.55 -4.02 -4.08
N VAL A 98 -7.71 -3.87 -5.10
CA VAL A 98 -8.05 -4.11 -6.50
C VAL A 98 -7.42 -5.43 -6.92
N ASN A 99 -8.24 -6.37 -7.40
CA ASN A 99 -7.77 -7.65 -7.93
C ASN A 99 -8.53 -7.93 -9.23
N ARG A 100 -8.03 -7.33 -10.31
CA ARG A 100 -8.56 -7.46 -11.66
C ARG A 100 -8.21 -8.81 -12.28
#